data_AF-A0A7J8NQN5-F1
#
_entry.id   AF-A0A7J8NQN5-F1
#
_cell.length_a   1.000
_cell.length_b   1.000
_cell.length_c   1.000
_cell.angle_alpha   90.00
_cell.angle_beta   90.00
_cell.angle_gamma   90.00
#
_symmetry.space_group_name_H-M   'P 1'
#
loop_
_entity.id
_entity.type
_entity.pdbx_description
1 polymer ?
#
loop_
_entity_poly.entity_id
_entity_poly.type
_entity_poly.pdbx_seq_one_letter_code
_entity_poly.pdbx_strand_id
1 'polypeptide(L)'
;MEKAGKNQAIINAIGEPIKKGPWYNASLAVAHKRHSVSCTFPVSGPQGNGVLQLKAVRNGDDNWYSYVLPRDWEILIMEALLYVPGNEEKQQTLRISLLENAPSPACVACTECKPQQSENQEKK
;
A
#
# COMPACT_ATOMS: atom_id res chain seq x y z
N MET A 1 -2.46 -11.87 -0.87
CA MET A 1 -2.75 -12.33 0.49
C MET A 1 -1.65 -13.22 1.04
N GLU A 2 -1.21 -14.28 0.34
CA GLU A 2 -0.13 -15.15 0.86
C GLU A 2 1.15 -14.40 1.22
N LYS A 3 1.65 -13.52 0.32
CA LYS A 3 2.81 -12.66 0.61
C LYS A 3 2.62 -11.78 1.85
N ALA A 4 1.41 -11.27 2.07
CA ALA A 4 1.11 -10.45 3.25
C ALA A 4 1.05 -11.29 4.53
N GLY A 5 0.53 -12.52 4.45
CA GLY A 5 0.48 -13.48 5.55
C GLY A 5 1.86 -13.93 6.07
N LYS A 6 2.86 -13.94 5.19
CA LYS A 6 4.24 -14.33 5.50
C LYS A 6 5.17 -13.15 5.81
N ASN A 7 4.69 -11.90 5.72
CA ASN A 7 5.51 -10.71 5.91
C ASN A 7 5.65 -10.38 7.40
N GLN A 8 6.88 -10.45 7.93
CA GLN A 8 7.14 -10.24 9.35
C GLN A 8 6.74 -8.83 9.84
N ALA A 9 6.89 -7.79 9.02
CA ALA A 9 6.49 -6.44 9.40
C ALA A 9 4.98 -6.31 9.57
N ILE A 10 4.19 -6.99 8.74
CA ILE A 10 2.72 -7.03 8.88
C ILE A 10 2.33 -7.86 10.10
N ILE A 11 2.95 -9.02 10.30
CA ILE A 11 2.71 -9.88 11.48
C ILE A 11 3.02 -9.11 12.77
N ASN A 12 4.13 -8.38 12.83
CA ASN A 12 4.51 -7.60 14.00
C ASN A 12 3.57 -6.43 14.27
N ALA A 13 2.89 -5.91 13.25
CA ALA A 13 2.02 -4.74 13.36
C ALA A 13 0.57 -5.10 13.74
N ILE A 14 -0.01 -6.16 13.17
CA ILE A 14 -1.42 -6.53 13.42
C ILE A 14 -1.60 -7.92 14.06
N GLY A 15 -0.52 -8.69 14.24
CA GLY A 15 -0.55 -10.03 14.83
C GLY A 15 -0.97 -11.14 13.86
N GLU A 16 -0.79 -12.39 14.31
CA GLU A 16 -1.23 -13.60 13.60
C GLU A 16 -2.43 -14.24 14.34
N PRO A 17 -3.47 -14.74 13.64
CA PRO A 17 -3.62 -14.87 12.19
C PRO A 17 -4.13 -13.61 11.49
N ILE A 18 -3.55 -13.30 10.32
CA ILE A 18 -4.03 -12.24 9.43
C ILE A 18 -5.26 -12.76 8.67
N LYS A 19 -6.44 -12.24 9.03
CA LYS A 19 -7.72 -12.58 8.42
C LYS A 19 -8.08 -11.59 7.32
N LYS A 20 -8.81 -12.09 6.32
CA LYS A 20 -9.45 -11.23 5.32
C LYS A 20 -10.61 -10.50 5.99
N GLY A 21 -10.67 -9.20 5.80
CA GLY A 21 -11.83 -8.40 6.21
C GLY A 21 -13.05 -8.66 5.32
N PRO A 22 -14.15 -7.94 5.55
CA PRO A 22 -15.39 -8.15 4.81
C PRO A 22 -15.21 -7.88 3.32
N TRP A 23 -15.65 -8.82 2.48
CA TRP A 23 -15.45 -8.76 1.03
C TRP A 23 -16.13 -7.55 0.38
N TYR A 24 -17.23 -7.05 0.96
CA TYR A 24 -17.96 -5.88 0.45
C TYR A 24 -17.21 -4.55 0.62
N ASN A 25 -16.16 -4.52 1.47
CA ASN A 25 -15.26 -3.38 1.61
C ASN A 25 -14.02 -3.50 0.71
N ALA A 26 -13.89 -4.59 -0.05
CA ALA A 26 -12.86 -4.71 -1.06
C ALA A 26 -13.27 -3.95 -2.32
N SER A 27 -12.31 -3.36 -3.02
CA SER A 27 -12.54 -2.70 -4.29
C SER A 27 -11.66 -3.27 -5.40
N LEU A 28 -12.21 -3.28 -6.62
CA LEU A 28 -11.50 -3.59 -7.85
C LEU A 28 -11.79 -2.49 -8.85
N ALA A 29 -10.74 -1.78 -9.26
CA ALA A 29 -10.78 -0.81 -10.34
C ALA A 29 -10.00 -1.35 -11.53
N VAL A 30 -10.56 -1.21 -12.73
CA VAL A 30 -9.95 -1.63 -13.98
C VAL A 30 -9.91 -0.43 -14.92
N ALA A 31 -8.74 -0.15 -15.50
CA ALA A 31 -8.52 0.99 -16.37
C ALA A 31 -7.77 0.58 -17.64
N HIS A 32 -7.63 1.53 -18.57
CA HIS A 32 -6.85 1.38 -19.81
C HIS A 32 -7.18 0.10 -20.57
N LYS A 33 -8.44 -0.09 -21.01
CA LYS A 33 -8.88 -1.29 -21.75
C LYS A 33 -8.50 -2.62 -21.07
N ARG A 34 -8.60 -2.69 -19.73
CA ARG A 34 -8.22 -3.87 -18.92
C ARG A 34 -6.72 -4.15 -18.90
N HIS A 35 -5.90 -3.15 -19.19
CA HIS A 35 -4.45 -3.20 -19.00
C HIS A 35 -3.97 -2.66 -17.66
N SER A 36 -4.86 -2.13 -16.83
CA SER A 36 -4.52 -1.74 -15.47
C SER A 36 -5.57 -2.24 -14.50
N VAL A 37 -5.13 -2.81 -13.39
CA VAL A 37 -5.98 -3.24 -12.29
C VAL A 37 -5.45 -2.65 -10.98
N SER A 38 -6.39 -2.22 -10.14
CA SER A 38 -6.12 -1.78 -8.78
C SER A 38 -7.09 -2.47 -7.85
N CYS A 39 -6.57 -3.23 -6.89
CA CYS A 39 -7.36 -3.97 -5.92
C CYS A 39 -7.04 -3.47 -4.52
N THR A 40 -8.07 -3.31 -3.70
CA THR A 40 -7.90 -3.08 -2.26
C THR A 40 -8.66 -4.12 -1.47
N PHE A 41 -8.05 -4.65 -0.41
CA PHE A 41 -8.64 -5.69 0.42
C PHE A 41 -8.45 -5.34 1.89
N PRO A 42 -9.54 -5.27 2.68
CA PRO A 42 -9.40 -5.11 4.12
C PRO A 42 -8.72 -6.37 4.71
N VAL A 43 -7.87 -6.14 5.69
CA VAL A 43 -7.19 -7.18 6.47
C VAL A 43 -7.35 -6.87 7.96
N SER A 44 -7.44 -7.90 8.78
CA SER A 44 -7.56 -7.76 10.23
C SER A 44 -6.68 -8.76 10.95
N GLY A 45 -6.18 -8.38 12.12
CA GLY A 45 -5.43 -9.23 13.03
C GLY A 45 -5.78 -8.92 14.48
N PRO A 46 -5.27 -9.70 15.45
CA PRO A 46 -5.55 -9.50 16.86
C PRO A 46 -5.18 -8.11 17.41
N GLN A 47 -4.17 -7.47 16.83
CA GLN A 47 -3.62 -6.20 17.32
C GLN A 47 -4.08 -5.00 16.50
N GLY A 48 -4.75 -5.18 15.37
CA GLY A 48 -5.17 -4.06 14.53
C GLY A 48 -5.80 -4.47 13.21
N ASN A 49 -6.23 -3.46 12.45
CA ASN A 49 -6.86 -3.63 11.14
C ASN A 49 -6.03 -2.93 10.07
N GLY A 50 -6.29 -3.21 8.79
CA GLY A 50 -5.60 -2.57 7.69
C GLY A 50 -6.26 -2.80 6.36
N VAL A 51 -5.63 -2.27 5.31
CA VAL A 51 -6.01 -2.44 3.91
C VAL A 51 -4.77 -2.81 3.12
N LEU A 52 -4.84 -3.93 2.41
CA LEU A 52 -3.85 -4.34 1.43
C LEU A 52 -4.21 -3.70 0.08
N GLN A 53 -3.27 -3.04 -0.56
CA GLN A 53 -3.40 -2.50 -1.90
C GLN A 53 -2.49 -3.24 -2.88
N LEU A 54 -3.03 -3.52 -4.06
CA LEU A 54 -2.32 -4.11 -5.19
C LEU A 54 -2.64 -3.29 -6.44
N LYS A 55 -1.63 -2.84 -7.17
CA LYS A 55 -1.80 -2.29 -8.52
C LYS A 55 -0.90 -3.04 -9.48
N ALA A 56 -1.46 -3.43 -10.61
CA ALA A 56 -0.73 -4.11 -11.65
C ALA A 56 -1.14 -3.58 -13.02
N VAL A 57 -0.18 -3.60 -13.95
CA VAL A 57 -0.42 -3.32 -15.36
C VAL A 57 -0.13 -4.55 -16.19
N ARG A 58 -0.88 -4.72 -17.26
CA ARG A 58 -0.70 -5.81 -18.21
C ARG A 58 0.28 -5.37 -19.27
N ASN A 59 1.25 -6.23 -19.56
CA ASN A 59 2.15 -6.05 -20.70
C ASN A 59 1.57 -6.74 -21.94
N GLY A 60 1.76 -6.13 -23.12
CA GLY A 60 1.38 -6.69 -24.43
C GLY A 60 0.14 -6.06 -25.09
N ASP A 61 -0.09 -6.40 -26.36
CA ASP A 61 -1.11 -5.78 -27.23
C ASP A 61 -2.52 -6.36 -27.03
N ASP A 62 -3.54 -5.66 -27.53
CA ASP A 62 -4.95 -6.10 -27.57
C ASP A 62 -5.21 -7.24 -28.57
N ASN A 63 -4.26 -8.15 -28.77
CA ASN A 63 -4.41 -9.27 -29.67
C ASN A 63 -5.23 -10.40 -29.02
N TRP A 64 -6.09 -11.05 -29.80
CA TRP A 64 -7.09 -12.01 -29.29
C TRP A 64 -6.48 -13.25 -28.60
N TYR A 65 -5.23 -13.61 -28.90
CA TYR A 65 -4.50 -14.66 -28.20
C TYR A 65 -4.28 -14.39 -26.71
N SER A 66 -4.34 -13.12 -26.28
CA SER A 66 -4.19 -12.72 -24.88
C SER A 66 -5.38 -13.11 -23.98
N TYR A 67 -6.49 -13.62 -24.53
CA TYR A 67 -7.61 -14.15 -23.73
C TYR A 67 -7.39 -15.61 -23.28
N VAL A 68 -6.46 -16.34 -23.91
CA VAL A 68 -6.28 -17.80 -23.70
C VAL A 68 -5.00 -18.12 -22.94
N LEU A 69 -3.95 -17.29 -23.10
CA LEU A 69 -2.67 -17.47 -22.41
C LEU A 69 -2.63 -16.72 -21.06
N PRO A 70 -1.89 -17.24 -20.06
CA PRO A 70 -1.57 -16.49 -18.85
C PRO A 70 -1.00 -15.12 -19.24
N ARG A 71 -1.66 -14.06 -18.78
CA ARG A 71 -1.27 -12.68 -19.09
C ARG A 71 -0.08 -12.29 -18.22
N ASP A 72 0.94 -11.68 -18.83
CA ASP A 72 2.03 -11.06 -18.07
C ASP A 72 1.53 -9.78 -17.40
N TRP A 73 1.50 -9.81 -16.06
CA TRP A 73 1.16 -8.66 -15.23
C TRP A 73 2.41 -8.18 -14.50
N GLU A 74 2.71 -6.89 -14.66
CA GLU A 74 3.74 -6.21 -13.88
C GLU A 74 3.09 -5.57 -12.66
N ILE A 75 3.57 -5.94 -11.47
CA ILE A 75 3.06 -5.41 -10.20
C ILE A 75 3.77 -4.09 -9.93
N LEU A 76 3.04 -2.98 -10.05
CA LEU A 76 3.55 -1.64 -9.78
C LEU A 76 3.55 -1.30 -8.29
N ILE A 77 2.49 -1.73 -7.58
CA ILE A 77 2.32 -1.48 -6.16
C ILE A 77 1.84 -2.76 -5.49
N MET A 78 2.50 -3.15 -4.43
CA MET A 78 1.99 -4.15 -3.49
C MET A 78 2.33 -3.68 -2.10
N GLU A 79 1.34 -3.24 -1.34
CA GLU A 79 1.57 -2.62 -0.03
C GLU A 79 0.42 -2.86 0.93
N ALA A 80 0.70 -2.78 2.22
CA ALA A 80 -0.29 -2.81 3.29
C ALA A 80 -0.29 -1.48 4.04
N LEU A 81 -1.47 -0.88 4.20
CA LEU A 81 -1.75 0.23 5.11
C LEU A 81 -2.39 -0.33 6.37
N LEU A 82 -1.68 -0.30 7.48
CA LEU A 82 -2.12 -0.89 8.75
C LEU A 82 -2.42 0.21 9.75
N TYR A 83 -3.53 0.07 10.46
CA TYR A 83 -3.96 0.92 11.56
C TYR A 83 -3.65 0.20 12.87
N VAL A 84 -2.57 0.62 13.53
CA VAL A 84 -2.16 0.06 14.81
C VAL A 84 -2.62 1.01 15.92
N PRO A 85 -3.37 0.51 16.92
CA PRO A 85 -3.72 1.30 18.09
C PRO A 85 -2.43 1.64 18.86
N GLY A 86 -2.04 2.91 18.85
CA GLY A 86 -0.93 3.43 19.64
C GLY A 86 -1.37 3.73 21.07
N ASN A 87 -0.43 3.61 22.02
CA ASN A 87 -0.66 3.82 23.47
C ASN A 87 -1.10 5.25 23.84
N GLU A 88 -1.00 6.21 22.92
CA GLU A 88 -1.23 7.65 23.18
C GLU A 88 -2.16 8.26 22.12
N GLU A 89 -3.49 8.04 22.22
CA GLU A 89 -4.61 8.73 21.49
C GLU A 89 -4.52 8.95 19.96
N LYS A 90 -3.41 8.61 19.32
CA LYS A 90 -3.09 8.81 17.91
C LYS A 90 -2.92 7.44 17.31
N GLN A 91 -3.92 7.03 16.53
CA GLN A 91 -3.83 5.87 15.66
C GLN A 91 -2.62 6.07 14.73
N GLN A 92 -1.64 5.18 14.80
CA GLN A 92 -0.49 5.22 13.89
C GLN A 92 -0.84 4.41 12.64
N THR A 93 -0.69 5.04 11.47
CA THR A 93 -0.85 4.36 10.18
C THR A 93 0.52 3.92 9.69
N LEU A 94 0.73 2.61 9.54
CA LEU A 94 1.97 2.02 9.04
C LEU A 94 1.79 1.60 7.59
N ARG A 95 2.69 2.03 6.71
CA ARG A 95 2.72 1.64 5.30
C ARG A 95 3.89 0.68 5.05
N ILE A 96 3.58 -0.55 4.63
CA ILE A 96 4.57 -1.60 4.39
C ILE A 96 4.52 -1.99 2.91
N SER A 97 5.63 -1.79 2.19
CA SER A 97 5.79 -2.31 0.83
C SER A 97 6.13 -3.80 0.87
N LEU A 98 5.46 -4.59 0.04
CA LEU A 98 5.62 -6.04 -0.11
C LEU A 98 6.43 -6.41 -1.36
N LEU A 99 6.86 -5.42 -2.14
CA LEU A 99 7.75 -5.63 -3.28
C LEU A 99 9.20 -5.66 -2.76
N GLU A 100 9.91 -6.78 -2.95
CA GLU A 100 11.24 -7.08 -2.37
C GLU A 100 12.36 -6.09 -2.74
N ASN A 101 12.12 -5.09 -3.60
CA ASN A 101 13.13 -4.15 -4.11
C ASN A 101 12.77 -2.66 -3.99
N ALA A 102 11.72 -2.29 -3.26
CA ALA A 102 11.53 -0.88 -2.93
C ALA A 102 12.39 -0.55 -1.70
N PRO A 103 13.34 0.42 -1.77
CA PRO A 103 13.94 0.93 -0.55
C PRO A 103 12.78 1.40 0.33
N SER A 104 12.65 0.80 1.50
CA SER A 104 11.79 1.33 2.55
C SER A 104 12.03 2.83 2.60
N PRO A 105 11.02 3.70 2.56
CA PRO A 105 11.21 5.05 3.05
C PRO A 105 11.44 4.87 4.55
N ALA A 106 12.71 4.63 4.92
CA ALA A 106 13.16 4.78 6.28
C ALA A 106 12.63 6.14 6.69
N CYS A 107 11.84 6.15 7.75
CA CYS A 107 11.33 7.37 8.35
C CYS A 107 12.54 8.25 8.65
N VAL A 108 12.86 9.16 7.72
CA VAL A 108 13.83 10.20 7.98
C VAL A 108 13.10 11.04 8.99
N ALA A 109 13.46 10.88 10.27
CA ALA A 109 13.11 11.84 11.29
C ALA A 109 13.40 13.21 10.68
N CYS A 110 12.39 14.07 10.59
CA CYS A 110 12.54 15.43 10.09
C CYS A 110 13.38 16.19 11.11
N THR A 111 14.70 15.99 11.05
CA THR A 111 15.64 16.80 11.80
C THR A 111 15.69 18.14 11.07
N GLU A 112 15.11 19.14 11.72
CA GLU A 112 15.31 20.57 11.46
C GLU A 112 14.57 21.16 10.26
N CYS A 113 13.25 21.38 10.43
CA CYS A 113 12.61 22.51 9.75
C CYS A 113 13.18 23.81 10.34
N LYS A 114 14.20 24.37 9.71
CA LYS A 114 14.64 25.73 10.00
C LYS A 114 13.50 26.67 9.55
N PRO A 115 12.96 27.55 10.42
CA PRO A 115 11.94 28.49 10.00
C PRO A 115 12.55 29.43 8.95
N GLN A 116 12.02 29.39 7.72
CA GLN A 116 12.31 30.39 6.71
C GLN A 116 11.77 31.73 7.23
N GLN A 117 12.69 32.62 7.59
CA GLN A 117 12.39 34.00 7.91
C GLN A 117 11.75 34.64 6.69
N SER A 118 10.47 35.02 6.80
CA SER A 118 9.79 35.87 5.82
C SER A 118 10.56 37.18 5.70
N GLU A 119 11.24 37.38 4.57
CA GLU A 119 11.73 38.70 4.20
C GLU A 119 10.53 39.51 3.70
N ASN A 120 9.97 40.29 4.62
CA ASN A 120 8.92 41.25 4.37
C ASN A 120 9.51 42.34 3.46
N GLN A 121 9.04 42.42 2.22
CA GLN A 121 9.39 43.52 1.31
C GLN A 121 8.78 44.82 1.84
N GLU A 122 9.59 45.68 2.45
CA GLU A 122 9.24 47.06 2.76
C GLU A 122 10.13 48.03 1.96
N LYS A 123 9.59 48.42 0.80
CA LYS A 123 9.46 49.80 0.30
C LYS A 123 10.60 50.81 0.61
N LYS A 124 11.32 51.22 -0.44
CA LYS A 124 11.49 52.65 -0.81
C LYS A 124 11.98 52.83 -2.24
#